data_AF-A0AAU7NXC4-F1
#
_entry.id   AF-A0AAU7NXC4-F1
#
_cell.length_a   1.000
_cell.length_b   1.000
_cell.length_c   1.000
_cell.angle_alpha   90.00
_cell.angle_beta   90.00
_cell.angle_gamma   90.00
#
_symmetry.space_group_name_H-M   'P 1'
#
loop_
_entity.id
_entity.type
_entity.pdbx_description
1 polymer ?
#
loop_
_entity_poly.entity_id
_entity_poly.type
_entity_poly.pdbx_seq_one_letter_code
_entity_poly.pdbx_strand_id
1 'polypeptide(L)'
;MTDKTTTKEITPEEYASAFEGKEAEALKQALDIRKFEIELYWKRATYFWTFIGATMAGFLAVQASSAQNKQDLAVILSCLGMVFSFAWVCVNRGSKFWQENWEKHVDVLEDKVTGPLYKIVMSRNTMNKFGEKAAHLITGPSSISVSKVNQLKFPNFLRARNIR
;
A
#
# COMPACT_ATOMS: atom_id res chain seq x y z
N MET A 1 27.81 19.07 17.28
CA MET A 1 27.42 17.81 16.62
C MET A 1 26.61 18.17 15.40
N THR A 2 27.22 18.13 14.21
CA THR A 2 26.50 18.31 12.94
C THR A 2 25.70 17.04 12.68
N ASP A 3 24.38 17.16 12.72
CA ASP A 3 23.47 16.09 12.35
C ASP A 3 23.70 15.73 10.87
N LYS A 4 24.42 14.64 10.61
CA LYS A 4 24.72 14.16 9.25
C LYS A 4 23.55 13.31 8.74
N THR A 5 22.35 13.86 8.76
CA THR A 5 21.19 13.20 8.17
C THR A 5 21.27 13.41 6.65
N THR A 6 21.41 12.31 5.89
CA THR A 6 21.55 12.35 4.42
C THR A 6 20.24 12.72 3.71
N THR A 7 19.12 12.57 4.41
CA THR A 7 17.76 12.89 3.94
C THR A 7 17.29 14.24 4.47
N LYS A 8 16.70 15.06 3.61
CA LYS A 8 16.11 16.37 3.94
C LYS A 8 14.64 16.38 3.54
N GLU A 9 13.78 16.90 4.40
CA GLU A 9 12.40 17.25 4.04
C GLU A 9 12.44 18.64 3.36
N ILE A 10 11.93 18.73 2.14
CA ILE A 10 11.94 19.97 1.34
C ILE A 10 10.54 20.27 0.82
N THR A 11 10.26 21.55 0.56
CA THR A 11 8.95 21.97 0.03
C THR A 11 8.80 21.59 -1.46
N PRO A 12 7.58 21.52 -2.00
CA PRO A 12 7.38 21.27 -3.44
C PRO A 12 8.10 22.25 -4.35
N GLU A 13 8.22 23.52 -3.94
CA GLU A 13 8.91 24.56 -4.71
C GLU A 13 10.43 24.36 -4.72
N GLU A 14 11.02 24.05 -3.56
CA GLU A 14 12.44 23.68 -3.44
C GLU A 14 12.75 22.37 -4.15
N TYR A 15 11.82 21.42 -4.14
CA TYR A 15 11.93 20.19 -4.89
C TYR A 15 11.93 20.49 -6.40
N ALA A 16 11.00 21.30 -6.89
CA ALA A 16 10.90 21.63 -8.31
C ALA A 16 12.13 22.38 -8.84
N SER A 17 12.80 23.19 -8.01
CA SER A 17 14.07 23.84 -8.36
C SER A 17 15.26 22.88 -8.30
N ALA A 18 15.26 21.89 -7.39
CA ALA A 18 16.32 20.89 -7.30
C ALA A 18 16.43 19.98 -8.54
N PHE A 19 15.35 19.82 -9.31
CA PHE A 19 15.29 19.00 -10.52
C PHE A 19 15.18 19.82 -11.82
N GLU A 20 15.44 21.12 -11.78
CA GLU A 20 15.38 21.99 -12.96
C GLU A 20 16.32 21.49 -14.08
N GLY A 21 15.78 21.33 -15.29
CA GLY A 21 16.49 20.80 -16.46
C GLY A 21 16.65 19.28 -16.49
N LYS A 22 16.16 18.55 -15.48
CA LYS A 22 16.19 17.07 -15.38
C LYS A 22 14.82 16.46 -15.11
N GLU A 23 13.75 17.24 -15.29
CA GLU A 23 12.39 16.87 -14.89
C GLU A 23 11.92 15.60 -15.58
N ALA A 24 12.18 15.45 -16.87
CA ALA A 24 11.77 14.27 -17.65
C ALA A 24 12.46 12.97 -17.17
N GLU A 25 13.76 13.05 -16.84
CA GLU A 25 14.51 11.90 -16.33
C GLU A 25 14.06 11.55 -14.90
N ALA A 26 13.90 12.56 -14.05
CA ALA A 26 13.41 12.38 -12.68
C ALA A 26 11.99 11.79 -12.67
N LEU A 27 11.10 12.28 -13.54
CA LEU A 27 9.72 11.76 -13.67
C LEU A 27 9.73 10.30 -14.11
N LYS A 28 10.54 9.96 -15.12
CA LYS A 28 10.68 8.57 -15.58
C LYS A 28 11.15 7.66 -14.45
N GLN A 29 12.19 8.07 -13.71
CA GLN A 29 12.68 7.30 -12.57
C GLN A 29 11.63 7.16 -11.46
N ALA A 30 10.89 8.22 -11.13
CA ALA A 30 9.83 8.18 -10.13
C ALA A 30 8.71 7.20 -10.53
N LEU A 31 8.32 7.18 -11.81
CA LEU A 31 7.33 6.24 -12.35
C LEU A 31 7.85 4.79 -12.33
N ASP A 32 9.10 4.57 -12.71
CA ASP A 32 9.72 3.25 -12.69
C ASP A 32 9.83 2.70 -11.26
N ILE A 33 10.25 3.53 -10.30
CA ILE A 33 10.32 3.15 -8.88
C ILE A 33 8.92 2.87 -8.32
N ARG A 34 7.92 3.69 -8.66
CA ARG A 34 6.52 3.43 -8.25
C ARG A 34 6.03 2.08 -8.76
N LYS A 35 6.30 1.74 -10.01
CA LYS A 35 5.96 0.42 -10.58
C LYS A 35 6.69 -0.70 -9.85
N PHE A 36 7.99 -0.53 -9.61
CA PHE A 36 8.81 -1.50 -8.87
C PHE A 36 8.29 -1.72 -7.43
N GLU A 37 7.88 -0.67 -6.72
CA GLU A 37 7.29 -0.78 -5.39
C GLU A 37 5.97 -1.57 -5.38
N ILE A 38 5.14 -1.41 -6.42
CA ILE A 38 3.92 -2.22 -6.60
C ILE A 38 4.29 -3.69 -6.79
N GLU A 39 5.29 -4.02 -7.62
CA GLU A 39 5.74 -5.39 -7.80
C GLU A 39 6.31 -5.99 -6.51
N LEU A 40 7.12 -5.23 -5.78
CA LEU A 40 7.65 -5.64 -4.48
C LEU A 40 6.55 -5.85 -3.45
N TYR A 41 5.50 -5.01 -3.45
CA TYR A 41 4.34 -5.19 -2.61
C TYR A 41 3.68 -6.56 -2.85
N TRP A 42 3.44 -6.94 -4.10
CA TRP A 42 2.87 -8.24 -4.45
C TRP A 42 3.78 -9.41 -4.07
N LYS A 43 5.09 -9.27 -4.22
CA LYS A 43 6.06 -10.28 -3.76
C LYS A 43 5.99 -10.49 -2.25
N ARG A 44 6.02 -9.41 -1.47
CA ARG A 44 5.87 -9.48 -0.01
C ARG A 44 4.52 -10.07 0.38
N ALA A 45 3.44 -9.66 -0.28
CA ALA A 45 2.10 -10.19 -0.07
C ALA A 45 2.03 -11.71 -0.21
N THR A 46 2.64 -12.23 -1.26
CA THR A 46 2.70 -13.67 -1.51
C THR A 46 3.41 -14.41 -0.38
N TYR A 47 4.57 -13.90 0.10
CA TYR A 47 5.29 -14.53 1.20
C TYR A 47 4.48 -14.53 2.49
N PHE A 48 3.91 -13.40 2.88
CA PHE A 48 3.14 -13.30 4.12
C PHE A 48 1.86 -14.13 4.07
N TRP A 49 1.14 -14.17 2.93
CA TRP A 49 -0.01 -15.06 2.76
C TRP A 49 0.40 -16.52 2.88
N THR A 50 1.54 -16.91 2.30
CA THR A 50 2.07 -18.27 2.39
C THR A 50 2.41 -18.64 3.83
N PHE A 51 3.14 -17.78 4.56
CA PHE A 51 3.51 -18.06 5.95
C PHE A 51 2.29 -18.10 6.87
N ILE A 52 1.39 -17.12 6.79
CA ILE A 52 0.17 -17.10 7.60
C ILE A 52 -0.72 -18.31 7.27
N GLY A 53 -0.88 -18.63 5.99
CA GLY A 53 -1.64 -19.80 5.54
C GLY A 53 -1.05 -21.12 6.04
N ALA A 54 0.27 -21.29 5.92
CA ALA A 54 0.97 -22.47 6.40
C ALA A 54 0.90 -22.61 7.93
N THR A 55 1.10 -21.51 8.68
CA THR A 55 0.96 -21.52 10.14
C THR A 55 -0.46 -21.84 10.57
N MET A 56 -1.48 -21.31 9.89
CA MET A 56 -2.88 -21.63 10.15
C MET A 56 -3.21 -23.09 9.84
N ALA A 57 -2.75 -23.62 8.69
CA ALA A 57 -2.93 -25.02 8.33
C ALA A 57 -2.23 -25.95 9.32
N GLY A 58 -1.00 -25.61 9.74
CA GLY A 58 -0.26 -26.33 10.77
C GLY A 58 -1.00 -26.34 12.10
N PHE A 59 -1.57 -25.21 12.52
CA PHE A 59 -2.36 -25.12 13.74
C PHE A 59 -3.59 -26.05 13.68
N LEU A 60 -4.32 -26.03 12.57
CA LEU A 60 -5.48 -26.91 12.37
C LEU A 60 -5.08 -28.40 12.33
N ALA A 61 -3.96 -28.73 11.69
CA ALA A 61 -3.45 -30.10 11.64
C ALA A 61 -3.06 -30.62 13.04
N VAL A 62 -2.37 -29.79 13.84
CA VAL A 62 -2.07 -30.10 15.25
C VAL A 62 -3.37 -30.28 16.04
N GLN A 63 -4.37 -29.41 15.81
CA GLN A 63 -5.68 -29.50 16.45
C GLN A 63 -6.47 -30.77 16.07
N ALA A 64 -6.29 -31.30 14.86
CA ALA A 64 -6.88 -32.56 14.43
C ALA A 64 -6.09 -33.81 14.90
N SER A 65 -4.84 -33.63 15.33
CA SER A 65 -3.98 -34.74 15.76
C SER A 65 -4.26 -35.21 17.19
N SER A 66 -3.85 -36.45 17.46
CA SER A 66 -3.83 -37.06 18.81
C SER A 66 -2.45 -36.99 19.48
N ALA A 67 -1.59 -36.05 19.06
CA ALA A 67 -0.26 -35.89 19.62
C ALA A 67 -0.32 -35.51 21.11
N GLN A 68 0.58 -36.06 21.94
CA GLN A 68 0.61 -35.71 23.38
C GLN A 68 1.02 -34.25 23.61
N ASN A 69 1.95 -33.71 22.80
CA ASN A 69 2.44 -32.34 22.91
C ASN A 69 1.60 -31.32 22.11
N LYS A 70 0.33 -31.65 21.83
CA LYS A 70 -0.57 -30.84 20.99
C LYS A 70 -0.73 -29.40 21.48
N GLN A 71 -0.88 -29.21 22.79
CA GLN A 71 -1.10 -27.88 23.38
C GLN A 71 0.12 -26.98 23.18
N ASP A 72 1.31 -27.50 23.47
CA ASP A 72 2.56 -26.74 23.32
C ASP A 72 2.79 -26.35 21.85
N LEU A 73 2.58 -27.28 20.91
CA LEU A 73 2.69 -27.01 19.48
C LEU A 73 1.66 -25.98 19.00
N ALA A 74 0.42 -26.07 19.48
CA ALA A 74 -0.63 -25.11 19.15
C ALA A 74 -0.29 -23.70 19.65
N VAL A 75 0.23 -23.57 20.87
CA VAL A 75 0.69 -22.29 21.44
C VAL A 75 1.81 -21.72 20.59
N ILE A 76 2.86 -22.50 20.28
CA ILE A 76 3.98 -22.07 19.45
C ILE A 76 3.49 -21.56 18.08
N LEU A 77 2.61 -22.33 17.41
CA LEU A 77 2.05 -21.94 16.11
C LEU A 77 1.17 -20.68 16.21
N SER A 78 0.39 -20.52 17.27
CA SER A 78 -0.40 -19.31 17.48
C SER A 78 0.47 -18.06 17.69
N CYS A 79 1.56 -18.17 18.46
CA CYS A 79 2.53 -17.10 18.65
C CYS A 79 3.21 -16.73 17.32
N LEU A 80 3.62 -17.73 16.53
CA LEU A 80 4.19 -17.49 15.19
C LEU A 80 3.19 -16.80 14.25
N GLY A 81 1.93 -17.24 14.25
CA GLY A 81 0.88 -16.62 13.45
C GLY A 81 0.64 -15.15 13.83
N MET A 82 0.71 -14.84 15.12
CA MET A 82 0.63 -13.47 15.63
C MET A 82 1.82 -12.61 15.17
N VAL A 83 3.05 -13.13 15.27
CA VAL A 83 4.26 -12.43 14.81
C VAL A 83 4.20 -12.14 13.31
N PHE A 84 3.82 -13.12 12.48
CA PHE A 84 3.69 -12.92 11.04
C PHE A 84 2.57 -11.93 10.70
N SER A 85 1.46 -11.96 11.41
CA SER A 85 0.37 -11.01 11.23
C SER A 85 0.78 -9.59 11.62
N PHE A 86 1.54 -9.41 12.70
CA PHE A 86 2.05 -8.10 13.09
C PHE A 86 3.07 -7.57 12.08
N ALA A 87 4.02 -8.40 11.67
CA ALA A 87 5.01 -8.05 10.65
C ALA A 87 4.33 -7.67 9.32
N TRP A 88 3.26 -8.38 8.94
CA TRP A 88 2.43 -8.03 7.78
C TRP A 88 1.89 -6.60 7.86
N VAL A 89 1.36 -6.19 9.02
CA VAL A 89 0.86 -4.82 9.23
C VAL A 89 1.98 -3.79 9.08
N CYS A 90 3.13 -4.02 9.72
CA CYS A 90 4.28 -3.11 9.65
C CYS A 90 4.78 -2.92 8.20
N VAL A 91 4.94 -4.01 7.46
CA VAL A 91 5.38 -3.98 6.06
C VAL A 91 4.39 -3.22 5.19
N ASN A 92 3.09 -3.39 5.41
CA ASN A 92 2.07 -2.67 4.65
C ASN A 92 2.04 -1.18 4.97
N ARG A 93 2.29 -0.79 6.22
CA ARG A 93 2.43 0.62 6.61
C ARG A 93 3.65 1.26 5.94
N GLY A 94 4.80 0.57 5.95
CA GLY A 94 6.01 1.06 5.28
C GLY A 94 5.82 1.18 3.77
N SER A 95 5.20 0.19 3.14
CA SER A 95 4.91 0.21 1.69
C SER A 95 4.02 1.40 1.30
N LYS A 96 3.00 1.68 2.11
CA LYS A 96 2.10 2.82 1.88
C LYS A 96 2.81 4.16 2.01
N PHE A 97 3.66 4.31 3.03
CA PHE A 97 4.45 5.54 3.22
C PHE A 97 5.31 5.85 1.99
N TRP A 98 6.05 4.86 1.49
CA TRP A 98 6.91 5.04 0.31
C TRP A 98 6.10 5.25 -0.97
N GLN A 99 4.97 4.56 -1.12
CA GLN A 99 4.07 4.79 -2.25
C GLN A 99 3.55 6.24 -2.28
N GLU A 100 3.08 6.77 -1.15
CA GLU A 100 2.61 8.16 -1.04
C GLU A 100 3.75 9.16 -1.31
N ASN A 101 4.98 8.84 -0.88
CA ASN A 101 6.15 9.65 -1.18
C ASN A 101 6.46 9.71 -2.68
N TRP A 102 6.47 8.57 -3.37
CA TRP A 102 6.68 8.52 -4.82
C TRP A 102 5.54 9.15 -5.61
N GLU A 103 4.29 9.03 -5.14
CA GLU A 103 3.15 9.74 -5.72
C GLU A 103 3.34 11.25 -5.65
N LYS A 104 3.83 11.80 -4.53
CA LYS A 104 4.17 13.24 -4.44
C LYS A 104 5.29 13.66 -5.40
N HIS A 105 6.32 12.82 -5.58
CA HIS A 105 7.38 13.11 -6.55
C HIS A 105 6.83 13.20 -7.97
N VAL A 106 5.96 12.25 -8.36
CA VAL A 106 5.29 12.27 -9.66
C VAL A 106 4.40 13.51 -9.79
N ASP A 107 3.61 13.84 -8.77
CA ASP A 107 2.71 14.99 -8.79
C ASP A 107 3.46 16.31 -9.03
N VAL A 108 4.63 16.51 -8.43
CA VAL A 108 5.40 17.76 -8.62
C VAL A 108 6.09 17.79 -9.98
N LEU A 109 6.56 16.65 -10.49
CA LEU A 109 7.33 16.58 -11.74
C LEU A 109 6.44 16.56 -13.00
N GLU A 110 5.24 15.99 -12.93
CA GLU A 110 4.41 15.77 -14.12
C GLU A 110 3.96 17.06 -14.80
N ASP A 111 3.68 18.12 -14.04
CA ASP A 111 3.08 19.36 -14.55
C ASP A 111 3.95 20.01 -15.63
N LYS A 112 5.27 19.91 -15.47
CA LYS A 112 6.26 20.50 -16.38
C LYS A 112 6.56 19.63 -17.60
N VAL A 113 6.30 18.31 -17.54
CA VAL A 113 6.73 17.36 -18.57
C VAL A 113 5.55 16.85 -19.39
N THR A 114 4.52 16.34 -18.73
CA THR A 114 3.35 15.69 -19.36
C THR A 114 2.05 16.43 -19.13
N GLY A 115 2.08 17.49 -18.31
CA GLY A 115 0.87 18.09 -17.75
C GLY A 115 0.29 17.25 -16.60
N PRO A 116 -0.88 17.66 -16.06
CA PRO A 116 -1.50 17.08 -14.84
C PRO A 116 -2.17 15.72 -15.09
N LEU A 117 -1.44 14.78 -15.68
CA LEU A 117 -1.95 13.49 -16.14
C LEU A 117 -2.46 12.63 -14.98
N TYR A 118 -1.74 12.57 -13.86
CA TYR A 118 -2.09 11.80 -12.67
C TYR A 118 -3.04 12.54 -11.73
N LYS A 119 -3.13 13.86 -11.83
CA LYS A 119 -4.09 14.69 -11.06
C LYS A 119 -5.49 14.71 -11.65
N ILE A 120 -5.66 14.51 -12.95
CA ILE A 120 -6.98 14.56 -13.60
C ILE A 120 -7.69 13.21 -13.48
N VAL A 121 -8.79 13.19 -12.74
CA VAL A 121 -9.74 12.08 -12.73
C VAL A 121 -10.91 12.42 -13.66
N MET A 122 -11.01 11.73 -14.79
CA MET A 122 -12.14 11.91 -15.71
C MET A 122 -13.41 11.27 -15.12
N SER A 123 -14.41 12.10 -14.86
CA SER A 123 -15.73 11.61 -14.43
C SER A 123 -16.44 10.90 -15.58
N ARG A 124 -17.12 9.80 -15.28
CA ARG A 124 -18.01 9.15 -16.25
C ARG A 124 -19.27 9.99 -16.46
N ASN A 125 -19.86 9.87 -17.65
CA ASN A 125 -21.15 10.47 -17.97
C ASN A 125 -22.24 9.94 -17.00
N THR A 126 -23.17 10.80 -16.61
CA THR A 126 -24.16 10.51 -15.56
C THR A 126 -25.05 9.32 -15.93
N MET A 127 -25.06 8.27 -15.10
CA MET A 127 -25.93 7.10 -15.28
C MET A 127 -27.31 7.35 -14.65
N ASN A 128 -28.37 7.27 -15.47
CA ASN A 128 -29.74 7.66 -15.08
C ASN A 128 -30.59 6.50 -14.54
N LYS A 129 -30.15 5.24 -14.62
CA LYS A 129 -30.97 4.06 -14.22
C LYS A 129 -30.53 3.45 -12.88
N PHE A 130 -31.52 3.10 -12.06
CA PHE A 130 -31.33 2.51 -10.73
C PHE A 130 -30.65 1.13 -10.77
N GLY A 131 -30.96 0.29 -11.77
CA GLY A 131 -30.32 -1.02 -11.95
C GLY A 131 -28.83 -0.93 -12.28
N GLU A 132 -28.42 0.09 -13.03
CA GLU A 132 -27.01 0.37 -13.34
C GLU A 132 -26.26 0.86 -12.10
N LYS A 133 -26.93 1.60 -11.20
CA LYS A 133 -26.35 2.00 -9.90
C LYS A 133 -26.09 0.80 -8.97
N ALA A 134 -27.00 -0.17 -8.91
CA ALA A 134 -26.84 -1.36 -8.06
C ALA A 134 -25.72 -2.28 -8.55
N ALA A 135 -25.66 -2.53 -9.87
CA ALA A 135 -24.54 -3.26 -10.48
C ALA A 135 -23.21 -2.53 -10.26
N HIS A 136 -23.20 -1.20 -10.40
CA HIS A 136 -22.02 -0.38 -10.15
C HIS A 136 -21.59 -0.34 -8.67
N LEU A 137 -22.50 -0.49 -7.72
CA LEU A 137 -22.13 -0.58 -6.30
C LEU A 137 -21.35 -1.87 -5.99
N ILE A 138 -21.61 -2.95 -6.73
CA ILE A 138 -21.00 -4.27 -6.51
C ILE A 138 -19.72 -4.44 -7.34
N THR A 139 -19.75 -4.07 -8.62
CA THR A 139 -18.64 -4.31 -9.56
C THR A 139 -18.08 -3.03 -10.18
N GLY A 140 -18.63 -1.87 -9.81
CA GLY A 140 -18.19 -0.60 -10.35
C GLY A 140 -16.80 -0.23 -9.84
N PRO A 141 -15.97 0.41 -10.69
CA PRO A 141 -14.66 0.87 -10.28
C PRO A 141 -14.82 1.96 -9.23
N SER A 142 -14.37 1.66 -8.01
CA SER A 142 -14.33 2.61 -6.90
C SER A 142 -12.92 3.17 -6.74
N SER A 143 -12.78 4.43 -6.30
CA SER A 143 -11.49 5.07 -5.95
C SER A 143 -10.94 4.53 -4.61
N ILE A 144 -10.96 3.21 -4.44
CA ILE A 144 -10.41 2.56 -3.26
C ILE A 144 -8.94 2.23 -3.58
N SER A 145 -8.03 2.94 -2.90
CA SER A 145 -6.60 2.63 -2.94
C SER A 145 -6.37 1.17 -2.53
N VAL A 146 -5.54 0.45 -3.28
CA VAL A 146 -5.14 -0.94 -3.01
C VAL A 146 -4.64 -1.10 -1.56
N SER A 147 -3.93 -0.08 -1.06
CA SER A 147 -3.44 -0.01 0.31
C SER A 147 -4.55 0.17 1.35
N LYS A 148 -5.68 0.82 1.00
CA LYS A 148 -6.88 0.93 1.86
C LYS A 148 -7.64 -0.39 1.92
N VAL A 149 -7.74 -1.14 0.82
CA VAL A 149 -8.35 -2.49 0.81
C VAL A 149 -7.59 -3.43 1.74
N ASN A 150 -6.25 -3.40 1.66
CA ASN A 150 -5.41 -4.26 2.47
C ASN A 150 -5.39 -3.88 3.97
N GLN A 151 -5.64 -2.62 4.30
CA GLN A 151 -5.75 -2.13 5.68
C GLN A 151 -7.16 -2.32 6.29
N LEU A 152 -8.17 -2.65 5.48
CA LEU A 152 -9.57 -2.76 5.91
C LEU A 152 -9.86 -3.94 6.87
N LYS A 153 -8.87 -4.78 7.20
CA LYS A 153 -9.03 -5.89 8.16
C LYS A 153 -8.92 -5.49 9.64
N PHE A 154 -8.71 -4.22 9.96
CA PHE A 154 -8.82 -3.71 11.34
C PHE A 154 -9.53 -2.35 11.35
N PRO A 155 -10.65 -2.18 12.10
CA PRO A 155 -11.43 -0.97 12.07
C PRO A 155 -10.69 0.18 12.77
N ASN A 156 -10.62 1.31 12.07
CA ASN A 156 -10.55 2.69 12.56
C ASN A 156 -9.66 2.99 13.78
N PHE A 157 -8.47 3.53 13.53
CA PHE A 157 -7.99 4.67 14.32
C PHE A 157 -7.11 5.57 13.42
N LEU A 158 -7.42 6.87 13.42
CA LEU A 158 -6.76 7.96 12.69
C LEU A 158 -7.18 8.15 11.21
N ARG A 159 -8.41 8.63 11.01
CA ARG A 159 -8.75 9.42 9.82
C ARG A 159 -8.70 10.90 10.19
N ALA A 160 -7.55 11.53 9.99
CA ALA A 160 -7.41 12.98 10.08
C ALA A 160 -7.14 13.58 8.69
N ARG A 161 -7.92 14.62 8.40
CA ARG A 161 -7.78 15.70 7.41
C ARG A 161 -8.06 15.41 5.93
N ASN A 162 -9.25 15.88 5.54
CA ASN A 162 -9.46 16.96 4.57
C ASN A 162 -8.37 17.15 3.52
N ILE A 163 -8.72 16.78 2.29
CA ILE A 163 -8.27 17.47 1.09
C ILE A 163 -9.54 18.05 0.46
N ARG A 164 -9.45 19.34 0.11
CA ARG A 164 -10.51 20.19 -0.45
C ARG A 164 -11.21 19.55 -1.65
#